data_AF-A0A536AMK0-F1
#
_entry.id   AF-A0A536AMK0-F1
#
_cell.length_a   1.000
_cell.length_b   1.000
_cell.length_c   1.000
_cell.angle_alpha   90.00
_cell.angle_beta   90.00
_cell.angle_gamma   90.00
#
_symmetry.space_group_name_H-M   'P 1'
#
loop_
_entity.id
_entity.type
_entity.pdbx_description
1 polymer ?
#
loop_
_entity_poly.entity_id
_entity_poly.type
_entity_poly.pdbx_seq_one_letter_code
_entity_poly.pdbx_strand_id
1 'polypeptide(L)'
;EFARAHDLPGGVGSDSHRPIEIGRAYVDVAPFVGPEELLVALREGKVTGTLSGFAIHVRTWVDIGRKFMRTRVARLRSTAR
;
A
#
# COMPACT_ATOMS: atom_id res chain seq x y z
N GLU A 1 -8.25 -5.19 15.46
CA GLU A 1 -8.52 -6.03 16.66
C GLU A 1 -7.76 -7.35 16.67
N PHE A 2 -7.63 -8.07 15.55
CA PHE A 2 -6.90 -9.35 15.46
C PHE A 2 -5.48 -9.33 16.06
N ALA A 3 -4.62 -8.39 15.63
CA ALA A 3 -3.24 -8.31 16.14
C ALA A 3 -3.18 -8.18 17.67
N ARG A 4 -4.07 -7.35 18.25
CA ARG A 4 -4.19 -7.19 19.70
C ARG A 4 -4.65 -8.48 20.40
N ALA A 5 -5.57 -9.22 19.79
CA ALA A 5 -6.07 -10.49 20.34
C ALA A 5 -5.02 -11.61 20.35
N HIS A 6 -4.00 -11.51 19.50
CA HIS A 6 -2.92 -12.50 19.36
C HIS A 6 -1.57 -11.99 19.89
N ASP A 7 -1.55 -10.87 20.62
CA ASP A 7 -0.33 -10.23 21.13
C ASP A 7 0.75 -9.98 20.05
N LEU A 8 0.30 -9.61 18.85
CA LEU A 8 1.16 -9.27 17.72
C LEU A 8 1.35 -7.75 17.64
N PRO A 9 2.58 -7.26 17.37
CA PRO A 9 2.80 -5.85 17.07
C PRO A 9 1.91 -5.39 15.91
N GLY A 10 1.29 -4.22 16.08
CA GLY A 10 0.52 -3.58 15.02
C GLY A 10 1.42 -2.94 13.96
N GLY A 11 0.82 -2.52 12.86
CA GLY A 11 1.54 -1.80 11.81
C GLY A 11 0.60 -1.05 10.88
N VAL A 12 1.16 -0.06 10.19
CA VAL A 12 0.52 0.59 9.05
C VAL A 12 1.54 0.72 7.92
N GLY A 13 1.07 0.68 6.69
CA GLY A 13 1.86 0.96 5.50
C GLY A 13 1.06 1.79 4.52
N SER A 14 1.76 2.65 3.78
CA SER A 14 1.17 3.48 2.73
C SER A 14 0.63 2.69 1.54
N ASP A 15 1.02 1.42 1.38
CA ASP A 15 0.73 0.59 0.20
C ASP A 15 1.06 1.34 -1.11
N SER A 16 2.25 1.93 -1.13
CA SER A 16 2.69 2.82 -2.20
C SER A 16 2.87 2.08 -3.51
N HIS A 17 2.09 2.46 -4.53
CA HIS A 17 2.26 2.01 -5.90
C HIS A 17 2.95 3.07 -6.78
N ARG A 18 3.22 4.25 -6.20
CA ARG A 18 3.87 5.38 -6.86
C ARG A 18 4.81 6.13 -5.90
N PRO A 19 5.84 6.83 -6.42
CA PRO A 19 6.76 7.59 -5.58
C PRO A 19 6.09 8.62 -4.67
N ILE A 20 5.03 9.29 -5.13
CA ILE A 20 4.28 10.29 -4.35
C ILE A 20 3.47 9.70 -3.18
N GLU A 21 3.31 8.38 -3.15
CA GLU A 21 2.59 7.68 -2.09
C GLU A 21 3.50 7.28 -0.92
N ILE A 22 4.83 7.30 -1.15
CA ILE A 22 5.83 6.91 -0.15
C ILE A 22 5.70 7.79 1.08
N GLY A 23 5.59 7.15 2.25
CA GLY A 23 5.49 7.84 3.53
C GLY A 23 4.09 8.42 3.84
N ARG A 24 3.06 8.17 3.02
CA ARG A 24 1.69 8.61 3.35
C ARG A 24 1.10 7.95 4.59
N ALA A 25 1.59 6.76 4.94
CA ALA A 25 1.32 6.11 6.22
C ALA A 25 2.56 5.30 6.65
N TYR A 26 2.91 5.42 7.93
CA TYR A 26 4.06 4.78 8.56
C TYR A 26 3.86 4.71 10.08
N VAL A 27 4.66 3.89 10.76
CA VAL A 27 4.73 3.88 12.23
C VAL A 27 5.99 4.62 12.64
N ASP A 28 5.84 5.62 13.50
CA ASP A 28 6.96 6.28 14.15
C ASP A 28 7.41 5.43 15.34
N VAL A 29 8.69 5.03 15.37
CA VAL A 29 9.25 4.09 16.33
C VAL A 29 10.61 4.57 16.83
N ALA A 30 11.01 4.12 18.01
CA ALA A 30 12.36 4.35 18.52
C ALA A 30 13.43 3.71 17.60
N PRO A 31 14.68 4.22 17.61
CA PRO A 31 15.78 3.59 16.88
C PRO A 31 15.97 2.13 17.28
N PHE A 32 16.25 1.29 16.28
CA PHE A 32 16.52 -0.13 16.42
C PHE A 32 17.62 -0.52 15.44
N VAL A 33 18.36 -1.58 15.74
CA VAL A 33 19.43 -2.11 14.88
C VAL A 33 19.03 -3.44 14.25
N GLY A 34 18.27 -4.25 14.98
CA GLY A 34 17.88 -5.59 14.58
C GLY A 34 16.37 -5.79 14.41
N PRO A 35 15.96 -6.91 13.78
CA PRO A 35 14.54 -7.25 13.61
C PRO A 35 13.83 -7.47 14.95
N GLU A 36 14.48 -8.08 15.94
CA GLU A 36 13.87 -8.31 17.27
C GLU A 36 13.61 -6.99 18.00
N GLU A 37 14.57 -6.05 17.95
CA GLU A 37 14.43 -4.71 18.51
C GLU A 37 13.33 -3.91 17.81
N LEU A 38 13.19 -4.06 16.50
CA LEU A 38 12.08 -3.47 15.75
C LEU A 38 10.72 -3.96 16.26
N LEU A 39 10.57 -5.27 16.54
CA LEU A 39 9.31 -5.80 17.06
C LEU A 39 8.95 -5.22 18.42
N VAL A 40 9.94 -4.99 19.28
CA VAL A 40 9.75 -4.28 20.56
C VAL A 40 9.34 -2.83 20.31
N ALA A 41 10.08 -2.11 19.46
CA ALA A 41 9.81 -0.70 19.16
C ALA A 41 8.43 -0.48 18.49
N LEU A 42 7.96 -1.44 17.68
CA LEU A 42 6.63 -1.39 17.05
C LEU A 42 5.48 -1.51 18.05
N ARG A 43 5.68 -2.18 19.19
CA ARG A 43 4.63 -2.30 20.22
C ARG A 43 4.31 -0.95 20.87
N GLU A 44 5.30 -0.07 20.95
CA GLU A 44 5.15 1.30 21.48
C GLU A 44 5.00 2.36 20.37
N GLY A 45 5.07 1.93 19.11
CA GLY A 45 5.08 2.81 17.95
C GLY A 45 3.78 3.58 17.74
N LYS A 46 3.90 4.80 17.22
CA LYS A 46 2.76 5.65 16.89
C LYS A 46 2.40 5.56 15.42
N VAL A 47 1.18 5.09 15.15
CA VAL A 47 0.62 5.07 13.79
C VAL A 47 0.42 6.50 13.29
N THR A 48 1.02 6.81 12.15
CA THR A 48 0.91 8.11 11.47
C THR A 48 0.48 7.88 10.03
N GLY A 49 -0.44 8.70 9.52
CA GLY A 49 -0.77 8.68 8.11
C GLY A 49 -1.97 9.51 7.72
N THR A 50 -2.17 9.62 6.43
CA THR A 50 -3.34 10.26 5.82
C THR A 50 -4.00 9.32 4.83
N LEU A 51 -5.33 9.35 4.77
CA LEU A 51 -6.05 8.59 3.75
C LEU A 51 -5.71 9.10 2.35
N SER A 52 -5.81 8.20 1.37
CA SER A 52 -5.68 8.55 -0.04
C SER A 52 -6.77 9.54 -0.44
N GLY A 53 -6.37 10.62 -1.12
CA GLY A 53 -7.30 11.63 -1.63
C GLY A 53 -7.99 11.18 -2.92
N PHE A 54 -9.06 11.87 -3.30
CA PHE A 54 -9.87 11.55 -4.48
C PHE A 54 -9.09 11.42 -5.79
N ALA A 55 -8.03 12.22 -5.97
CA ALA A 55 -7.19 12.20 -7.17
C ALA A 55 -6.52 10.82 -7.43
N ILE A 56 -6.18 10.07 -6.38
CA ILE A 56 -5.62 8.72 -6.51
C ILE A 56 -6.66 7.78 -7.10
N HIS A 57 -7.92 7.85 -6.65
CA HIS A 57 -9.00 7.01 -7.16
C HIS A 57 -9.29 7.27 -8.64
N VAL A 58 -9.36 8.54 -9.06
CA VAL A 58 -9.53 8.91 -10.47
C VAL A 58 -8.42 8.30 -11.34
N ARG A 59 -7.18 8.37 -10.87
CA ARG A 59 -6.03 7.83 -11.61
C ARG A 59 -6.08 6.31 -11.71
N THR A 60 -6.50 5.62 -10.64
CA THR A 60 -6.73 4.17 -10.66
C THR A 60 -7.78 3.77 -11.69
N TRP A 61 -8.89 4.51 -11.83
CA TRP A 61 -9.90 4.24 -12.85
C TRP A 61 -9.35 4.39 -14.28
N VAL A 62 -8.54 5.42 -14.53
CA VAL A 62 -7.86 5.60 -15.82
C VAL A 62 -6.95 4.42 -16.16
N ASP A 63 -6.22 3.89 -15.17
CA ASP A 63 -5.34 2.73 -15.37
C ASP A 63 -6.12 1.45 -15.66
N ILE A 64 -7.24 1.23 -14.98
CA ILE A 64 -8.17 0.13 -15.26
C ILE A 64 -8.71 0.24 -16.70
N GLY A 65 -9.19 1.42 -17.09
CA GLY A 65 -9.68 1.66 -18.45
C GLY A 65 -8.62 1.39 -19.51
N ARG A 66 -7.38 1.88 -19.29
CA ARG A 66 -6.25 1.60 -20.18
C ARG A 66 -5.94 0.11 -20.29
N LYS A 67 -5.94 -0.62 -19.17
CA LYS A 67 -5.70 -2.07 -19.16
C LYS A 67 -6.78 -2.81 -19.96
N PHE A 68 -8.05 -2.47 -19.74
CA PHE A 68 -9.17 -3.07 -20.47
C PHE A 68 -9.06 -2.86 -21.98
N MET A 69 -8.74 -1.63 -22.41
CA MET A 69 -8.56 -1.31 -23.84
C MET A 69 -7.41 -2.10 -24.46
N ARG A 70 -6.27 -2.23 -23.77
CA ARG A 70 -5.14 -3.05 -24.25
C ARG A 70 -5.54 -4.52 -24.42
N THR A 71 -6.23 -5.09 -23.44
CA THR A 71 -6.68 -6.49 -23.50
C THR A 71 -7.69 -6.71 -24.63
N ARG A 72 -8.64 -5.78 -24.83
CA ARG A 72 -9.61 -5.84 -25.95
C ARG A 72 -8.91 -5.78 -27.31
N VAL A 73 -7.96 -4.85 -27.50
CA VAL A 73 -7.19 -4.72 -28.74
C VAL A 73 -6.33 -5.96 -29.01
N ALA A 74 -5.68 -6.51 -27.98
CA ALA A 74 -4.90 -7.73 -28.10
C ALA A 74 -5.78 -8.92 -28.53
N ARG A 75 -6.98 -9.05 -27.96
CA ARG A 75 -7.94 -10.12 -28.30
C ARG A 75 -8.48 -10.00 -29.72
N LEU A 76 -8.80 -8.78 -30.18
CA LEU A 76 -9.22 -8.55 -31.57
C LEU A 76 -8.11 -8.91 -32.57
N ARG A 77 -6.86 -8.60 -32.24
CA ARG A 77 -5.69 -8.95 -33.07
C ARG A 77 -5.39 -10.45 -33.12
N SER A 78 -5.71 -11.21 -32.08
CA SER A 78 -5.52 -12.66 -32.08
C SER A 78 -6.61 -13.41 -32.86
N THR A 79 -7.83 -12.87 -32.92
CA THR A 79 -8.95 -13.48 -33.69
C THR A 79 -8.86 -13.18 -35.19
N ALA A 80 -8.09 -12.17 -35.58
CA ALA A 80 -7.87 -11.80 -36.99
C ALA A 80 -6.67 -12.53 -37.66
N ARG A 81 -6.00 -13.45 -36.95
CA ARG A 81 -4.99 -14.38 -37.49
C ARG A 81 -5.56 -15.78 -37.53
#